data_AF-A0A1K2IDI3-F1
#
_entry.id   AF-A0A1K2IDI3-F1
#
_cell.length_a   1.000
_cell.length_b   1.000
_cell.length_c   1.000
_cell.angle_alpha   90.00
_cell.angle_beta   90.00
_cell.angle_gamma   90.00
#
_symmetry.space_group_name_H-M   'P 1'
#
loop_
_entity.id
_entity.type
_entity.pdbx_description
1 polymer ?
#
loop_
_entity_poly.entity_id
_entity_poly.type
_entity_poly.pdbx_seq_one_letter_code
_entity_poly.pdbx_strand_id
1 'polypeptide(L)'
;MHKKTIAIFFNILLLALISAPSIIIAIDDSIDISMFYSVTEEEETSKIKLQSPDSFSESECIISCIDIEDVEYYFKKYPKPHLNLISPPPELHIL
;
A
#
# COMPACT_ATOMS: atom_id res chain seq x y z
N MET A 1 10.13 -16.63 38.50
CA MET A 1 10.57 -16.65 37.07
C MET A 1 9.42 -16.45 36.08
N HIS A 2 8.17 -16.78 36.43
CA HIS A 2 6.98 -16.64 35.57
C HIS A 2 6.76 -15.24 34.96
N LYS A 3 7.02 -14.16 35.70
CA LYS A 3 6.90 -12.77 35.20
C LYS A 3 7.90 -12.44 34.09
N LYS A 4 9.10 -13.04 34.12
CA LYS A 4 10.09 -12.87 33.04
C LYS A 4 9.72 -13.67 31.81
N THR A 5 9.24 -14.90 32.02
CA THR A 5 8.74 -15.75 30.93
C THR A 5 7.57 -15.09 30.19
N ILE A 6 6.60 -14.51 30.92
CA ILE A 6 5.47 -13.81 30.29
C ILE A 6 5.95 -12.59 29.49
N ALA A 7 6.92 -11.84 30.02
CA ALA A 7 7.48 -10.68 29.33
C ALA A 7 8.23 -11.07 28.05
N ILE A 8 9.03 -12.13 28.09
CA ILE A 8 9.74 -12.66 26.92
C ILE A 8 8.73 -13.14 25.87
N PHE A 9 7.67 -13.85 26.29
CA PHE A 9 6.61 -14.28 25.39
C PHE A 9 5.96 -13.11 24.65
N PHE A 10 5.53 -12.08 25.37
CA PHE A 10 4.92 -10.91 24.74
C PHE A 10 5.91 -10.12 23.87
N ASN A 11 7.19 -10.10 24.23
CA ASN A 11 8.21 -9.46 23.42
C ASN A 11 8.41 -10.18 22.07
N ILE A 12 8.51 -11.51 22.09
CA ILE A 12 8.62 -12.33 20.88
C ILE A 12 7.35 -12.20 20.04
N LEU A 13 6.17 -12.25 20.67
CA LEU A 13 4.89 -12.08 20.00
C LEU A 13 4.79 -10.73 19.28
N LEU A 14 5.15 -9.64 19.98
CA LEU A 14 5.14 -8.31 19.41
C LEU A 14 6.15 -8.18 18.27
N LEU A 15 7.35 -8.73 18.45
CA LEU A 15 8.39 -8.72 17.43
C LEU A 15 7.97 -9.48 16.17
N ALA A 16 7.32 -10.63 16.32
CA ALA A 16 6.78 -11.40 15.20
C ALA A 16 5.69 -10.61 14.47
N LEU A 17 4.80 -9.93 15.21
CA LEU A 17 3.73 -9.13 14.62
C LEU A 17 4.27 -7.96 13.79
N ILE A 18 5.19 -7.16 14.34
CA ILE A 18 5.70 -5.96 13.64
C ILE A 18 6.62 -6.32 12.46
N SER A 19 7.28 -7.49 12.52
CA SER A 19 8.20 -7.94 11.45
C SER A 19 7.50 -8.68 10.32
N ALA A 20 6.22 -9.04 10.48
CA ALA A 20 5.45 -9.79 9.48
C ALA A 20 5.52 -9.20 8.06
N PRO A 21 5.21 -7.92 7.79
CA PRO A 21 5.31 -7.35 6.44
C PRO A 21 6.75 -7.37 5.92
N SER A 22 7.75 -7.16 6.77
CA SER A 22 9.16 -7.20 6.37
C SER A 22 9.63 -8.60 5.96
N ILE A 23 9.15 -9.65 6.65
CA ILE A 23 9.48 -11.05 6.32
C ILE A 23 8.80 -11.45 5.00
N ILE A 24 7.55 -11.05 4.79
CA ILE A 24 6.79 -11.35 3.56
C ILE A 24 7.53 -10.79 2.33
N ILE A 25 7.90 -9.50 2.37
CA ILE A 25 8.65 -8.83 1.29
C ILE A 25 10.02 -9.49 1.06
N ALA A 26 10.67 -9.99 2.11
CA ALA A 26 11.98 -10.62 1.98
C ALA A 26 11.93 -12.01 1.32
N ILE A 27 10.78 -12.68 1.35
CA ILE A 27 10.58 -13.99 0.74
C ILE A 27 10.14 -13.84 -0.72
N ASP A 28 9.21 -12.93 -0.99
CA ASP A 28 8.61 -12.74 -2.30
C ASP A 28 8.18 -11.28 -2.48
N ASP A 29 8.75 -10.62 -3.48
CA ASP A 29 8.49 -9.22 -3.82
C ASP A 29 7.24 -9.01 -4.67
N SER A 30 6.59 -10.09 -5.12
CA SER A 30 5.33 -10.03 -5.88
C SER A 30 4.08 -9.94 -5.00
N ILE A 31 4.22 -10.18 -3.69
CA ILE A 31 3.09 -10.19 -2.75
C ILE A 31 2.69 -8.74 -2.43
N ASP A 32 1.41 -8.42 -2.62
CA ASP A 32 0.85 -7.14 -2.23
C ASP A 32 0.72 -7.02 -0.71
N ILE A 33 1.45 -6.06 -0.15
CA ILE A 33 1.51 -5.71 1.28
C ILE A 33 0.80 -4.39 1.59
N SER A 34 0.17 -3.75 0.60
CA SER A 34 -0.56 -2.49 0.75
C SER A 34 -1.64 -2.56 1.84
N MET A 35 -2.29 -3.72 2.00
CA MET A 35 -3.30 -3.96 3.04
C MET A 35 -2.76 -3.78 4.47
N PHE A 36 -1.49 -4.11 4.72
CA PHE A 36 -0.89 -3.91 6.05
C PHE A 36 -0.63 -2.43 6.36
N TYR A 37 -0.40 -1.61 5.33
CA TYR A 37 -0.15 -0.18 5.46
C TYR A 37 -1.44 0.66 5.39
N SER A 38 -2.46 0.20 4.65
CA SER A 38 -3.74 0.91 4.54
C SER A 38 -4.50 0.92 5.88
N VAL A 39 -4.43 -0.17 6.65
CA VAL A 39 -5.04 -0.25 7.99
C VAL A 39 -4.47 0.78 8.95
N THR A 40 -3.20 1.16 8.81
CA THR A 40 -2.57 2.20 9.64
C THR A 40 -2.88 3.62 9.18
N GLU A 41 -3.26 3.82 7.91
CA GLU A 41 -3.59 5.15 7.36
C GLU A 41 -5.03 5.60 7.73
N GLU A 42 -5.94 4.65 7.97
CA GLU A 42 -7.34 4.97 8.32
C GLU A 42 -7.56 5.53 9.74
N GLU A 43 -6.54 5.50 10.62
CA GLU A 43 -6.66 6.08 11.98
C GLU A 43 -6.85 7.61 11.97
N GLU A 44 -6.46 8.30 10.89
CA GLU A 44 -6.59 9.77 10.83
C GLU A 44 -8.02 10.22 10.45
N THR A 45 -8.87 9.34 9.93
CA THR A 45 -10.17 9.74 9.36
C THR A 45 -11.35 8.79 9.55
N SER A 46 -11.54 8.04 10.65
CA SER A 46 -12.92 7.57 10.91
C SER A 46 -13.22 7.14 12.34
N LYS A 47 -14.40 7.58 12.79
CA LYS A 47 -15.12 7.09 13.96
C LYS A 47 -15.25 5.56 13.85
N ILE A 48 -14.60 4.84 14.75
CA ILE A 48 -14.70 3.39 14.91
C ILE A 48 -16.18 3.00 15.02
N LYS A 49 -16.79 2.56 13.93
CA LYS A 49 -18.00 1.73 13.97
C LYS A 49 -17.52 0.31 14.10
N LEU A 50 -17.54 -0.21 15.33
CA LEU A 50 -17.43 -1.63 15.63
C LEU A 50 -18.44 -2.39 14.76
N GLN A 51 -17.97 -3.00 13.68
CA GLN A 51 -18.77 -3.91 12.87
C GLN A 51 -18.92 -5.21 13.67
N SER A 52 -20.17 -5.66 13.85
CA SER A 52 -20.52 -6.82 14.67
C SER A 52 -19.89 -8.11 14.11
N PRO A 53 -19.69 -9.16 14.93
CA PRO A 53 -18.98 -10.37 14.53
C PRO A 53 -19.77 -11.29 13.57
N ASP A 54 -20.88 -10.83 12.98
CA ASP A 54 -21.76 -11.65 12.14
C ASP A 54 -21.38 -11.65 10.65
N SER A 55 -20.28 -11.00 10.25
CA SER A 55 -19.85 -10.94 8.84
C SER A 55 -18.63 -11.82 8.50
N PHE A 56 -18.43 -12.92 9.23
CA PHE A 56 -17.44 -13.96 8.87
C PHE A 56 -18.01 -14.99 7.89
N SER A 57 -18.54 -14.55 6.75
CA SER A 57 -19.05 -15.48 5.75
C SER A 57 -18.77 -15.14 4.29
N GLU A 58 -17.87 -14.20 3.95
CA GLU A 58 -17.55 -13.91 2.53
C GLU A 58 -16.09 -13.50 2.27
N SER A 59 -15.13 -13.92 3.09
CA SER A 59 -13.70 -13.59 2.87
C SER A 59 -12.94 -14.61 2.01
N GLU A 60 -13.63 -15.32 1.12
CA GLU A 60 -12.98 -16.17 0.08
C GLU A 60 -13.36 -15.75 -1.35
N CYS A 61 -14.18 -14.71 -1.54
CA CYS A 61 -14.73 -14.35 -2.84
C CYS A 61 -14.62 -12.84 -3.17
N ILE A 62 -13.44 -12.25 -2.96
CA ILE A 62 -13.18 -10.88 -3.46
C ILE A 62 -12.05 -10.87 -4.51
N ILE A 63 -11.21 -11.91 -4.56
CA ILE A 63 -10.08 -11.99 -5.51
C ILE A 63 -10.54 -12.50 -6.89
N SER A 64 -11.64 -13.25 -6.98
CA SER A 64 -12.06 -13.92 -8.22
C SER A 64 -12.98 -13.10 -9.13
N CYS A 65 -13.35 -11.88 -8.78
CA CYS A 65 -14.36 -11.10 -9.51
C CYS A 65 -13.86 -9.76 -10.07
N ILE A 66 -12.55 -9.48 -9.97
CA ILE A 66 -11.96 -8.43 -10.80
C ILE A 66 -11.66 -9.13 -12.12
N ASP A 67 -12.65 -9.14 -13.02
CA ASP A 67 -12.34 -9.17 -14.45
C ASP A 67 -11.39 -8.00 -14.66
N ILE A 68 -10.11 -8.31 -14.83
CA ILE A 68 -9.12 -7.35 -15.27
C ILE A 68 -9.53 -7.02 -16.70
N GLU A 69 -10.47 -6.07 -16.84
CA GLU A 69 -10.71 -5.41 -18.12
C GLU A 69 -9.35 -4.97 -18.62
N ASP A 70 -8.97 -5.50 -19.78
CA ASP A 70 -7.67 -5.34 -20.41
C ASP A 70 -7.17 -3.91 -20.19
N VAL A 71 -6.24 -3.74 -19.26
CA VAL A 71 -5.55 -2.47 -19.07
C VAL A 71 -4.57 -2.35 -20.22
N GLU A 72 -5.09 -2.08 -21.41
CA GLU A 72 -4.30 -1.83 -22.60
C GLU A 72 -3.47 -0.57 -22.34
N TYR A 73 -2.15 -0.76 -22.31
CA TYR A 73 -1.21 0.33 -22.32
C TYR A 73 -1.33 1.09 -23.65
N TYR A 74 -2.04 2.23 -23.64
CA TYR A 74 -2.02 3.14 -24.78
C TYR A 74 -0.74 3.97 -24.75
N PHE A 75 0.19 3.66 -25.65
CA PHE A 75 1.36 4.49 -25.92
C PHE A 75 0.91 5.86 -26.47
N LYS A 76 0.76 6.81 -25.55
CA LYS A 76 0.80 8.27 -25.66
C LYS A 76 1.05 8.82 -27.08
N LYS A 77 0.01 8.87 -27.93
CA LYS A 77 -0.08 9.76 -29.11
C LYS A 77 -0.29 11.22 -28.65
N TYR A 78 0.60 11.74 -27.82
CA TYR A 78 0.53 13.17 -27.52
C TYR A 78 1.03 13.97 -28.72
N PRO A 79 0.30 15.01 -29.15
CA PRO A 79 0.85 15.96 -30.09
C PRO A 79 2.12 16.57 -29.49
N LYS A 80 3.14 16.84 -30.31
CA LYS A 80 4.38 17.49 -29.86
C LYS A 80 3.99 18.76 -29.07
N PRO A 81 4.33 18.87 -27.78
CA PRO A 81 3.98 20.05 -27.01
C PRO A 81 4.67 21.25 -27.66
N HIS A 82 3.94 22.36 -27.79
CA HIS A 82 4.52 23.61 -28.25
C HIS A 82 5.48 24.11 -27.17
N LEU A 83 6.77 23.75 -27.30
CA LEU A 83 7.86 24.11 -26.38
C LEU A 83 7.91 25.61 -26.07
N ASN A 84 7.41 26.45 -26.98
CA ASN A 84 7.32 27.90 -26.82
C ASN A 84 6.30 28.37 -25.76
N LEU A 85 5.46 27.49 -25.20
CA LEU A 85 4.43 27.84 -24.20
C LEU A 85 4.76 27.34 -22.77
N ILE A 86 5.71 26.40 -22.63
CA ILE A 86 6.02 25.73 -21.36
C ILE A 86 7.34 26.17 -20.74
N SER A 87 8.19 26.87 -21.49
CA SER A 87 9.42 27.42 -20.97
C SER A 87 9.57 28.89 -21.35
N PRO A 88 9.98 29.76 -20.41
CA PRO A 88 10.37 31.12 -20.78
C PRO A 88 11.51 31.08 -21.82
N PRO A 89 11.58 32.06 -22.73
CA PRO A 89 12.68 32.14 -23.67
C PRO A 89 14.03 32.20 -22.93
N PRO A 90 15.09 31.56 -23.46
CA PRO A 90 16.40 31.58 -22.82
C PRO A 90 16.88 33.02 -22.58
N GLU A 91 17.45 33.30 -21.40
CA GLU A 91 18.08 34.58 -21.12
C GLU A 91 19.29 34.75 -22.06
N LEU A 92 19.18 35.69 -23.00
CA LEU A 92 20.29 36.08 -23.84
C LEU A 92 21.30 36.85 -23.00
N HIS A 93 22.26 36.14 -22.41
CA HIS A 93 23.48 36.74 -21.91
C HIS A 93 24.34 37.19 -23.10
N ILE A 94 24.08 38.40 -23.58
CA ILE A 94 24.94 39.09 -24.55
C ILE A 94 26.12 39.66 -23.75
N LEU A 95 27.33 39.21 -24.07
CA LEU A 95 28.60 39.81 -23.67
C LEU A 95 28.93 41.01 -24.56
#